data_AF-A0A7S1T3N8-F1
#
_entry.id   AF-A0A7S1T3N8-F1
#
_cell.length_a   1.000
_cell.length_b   1.000
_cell.length_c   1.000
_cell.angle_alpha   90.00
_cell.angle_beta   90.00
_cell.angle_gamma   90.00
#
_symmetry.space_group_name_H-M   'P 1'
#
loop_
_entity.id
_entity.type
_entity.pdbx_description
1 polymer ?
#
loop_
_entity_poly.entity_id
_entity_poly.type
_entity_poly.pdbx_seq_one_letter_code
_entity_poly.pdbx_strand_id
1 'polypeptide(L)'
;MVVNMQRLPTLLLLVLVLAVSGAQSAGCPNKCYRQGACTRGVCSCYRGFAGPDCVFELEHEAPGRPPYTTLVEGQEAPNKMRIAVASAQILGSTFHDDLDVVIPGLTVARQLAAQKHHVTLIFNMHEQRDMELRKVWQATLMEEGIQLQIIYYTNHYYLPSNLAQSFETYAWLSDWVQAGNKPYDIVFFHDGHGLPYISALAKHQDIPVSGLRDTLLVMSSQLPLLWLTTKGGGPGLKNVDELEINFIEHESARLMDHVIASSPYFDKWMHDRNWKLPWTTFTLPQPLPLGDIARLQAARHGGARGPKAGAEG
;
A
#
# COMPACT_ATOMS: atom_id res chain seq x y z
N MET A 1 2.58 1.42 -67.70
CA MET A 1 2.56 2.55 -66.73
C MET A 1 2.54 1.96 -65.33
N VAL A 2 3.71 1.83 -64.70
CA VAL A 2 3.82 1.32 -63.33
C VAL A 2 3.81 2.55 -62.41
N VAL A 3 2.70 2.76 -61.70
CA VAL A 3 2.60 3.83 -60.70
C VAL A 3 3.43 3.41 -59.49
N ASN A 4 4.44 4.22 -59.18
CA ASN A 4 5.35 3.99 -58.06
C ASN A 4 4.62 4.22 -56.72
N MET A 5 4.19 3.13 -56.08
CA MET A 5 3.44 3.11 -54.82
C MET A 5 4.26 3.46 -53.55
N GLN A 6 5.54 3.82 -53.67
CA GLN A 6 6.40 4.08 -52.51
C GLN A 6 6.40 5.53 -51.98
N ARG A 7 5.66 6.47 -52.60
CA ARG A 7 5.62 7.89 -52.16
C ARG A 7 4.30 8.33 -51.51
N LEU A 8 3.29 7.46 -51.47
CA LEU A 8 2.00 7.75 -50.83
C LEU A 8 2.05 7.86 -49.28
N PRO A 9 2.84 7.05 -48.53
CA PRO A 9 2.78 7.09 -47.07
C PRO A 9 3.45 8.34 -46.47
N THR A 10 4.50 8.87 -47.11
CA THR A 10 5.23 10.05 -46.62
C THR A 10 4.45 11.35 -46.82
N LEU A 11 3.72 11.48 -47.92
CA LEU A 11 2.89 12.66 -48.20
C LEU A 11 1.67 12.72 -47.25
N LEU A 12 1.06 11.56 -46.95
CA LEU A 12 -0.04 11.48 -45.99
C LEU A 12 0.43 11.80 -44.56
N LEU A 13 1.62 11.34 -44.18
CA LEU A 13 2.24 11.67 -42.89
C LEU A 13 2.53 13.18 -42.77
N LEU A 14 3.03 13.80 -43.83
CA LEU A 14 3.35 15.24 -43.84
C LEU A 14 2.10 16.11 -43.78
N VAL A 15 1.01 15.71 -44.44
CA VAL A 15 -0.30 16.40 -44.34
C VAL A 15 -0.91 16.25 -42.94
N LEU A 16 -0.77 15.08 -42.30
CA LEU A 16 -1.17 14.87 -40.90
C LEU A 16 -0.33 15.71 -39.92
N VAL A 17 0.99 15.80 -40.13
CA VAL A 17 1.88 16.62 -39.28
C VAL A 17 1.62 18.12 -39.45
N LEU A 18 1.35 18.58 -40.68
CA LEU A 18 1.03 19.99 -40.95
C LEU A 18 -0.40 20.37 -40.49
N ALA A 19 -1.36 19.44 -40.50
CA ALA A 19 -2.70 19.66 -39.97
C ALA A 19 -2.73 19.82 -38.43
N VAL A 20 -1.71 19.34 -37.72
CA VAL A 20 -1.57 19.48 -36.25
C VAL A 20 -0.90 20.80 -35.84
N SER A 21 -0.33 21.56 -36.79
CA SER A 21 0.44 22.79 -36.49
C SER A 21 -0.41 24.07 -36.38
N GLY A 22 -1.73 23.93 -36.23
CA GLY A 22 -2.68 25.05 -36.07
C GLY A 22 -3.13 25.35 -34.64
N ALA A 23 -2.55 24.71 -33.60
CA ALA A 23 -2.87 25.05 -32.22
C ALA A 23 -2.13 26.33 -31.82
N GLN A 24 -2.79 27.47 -32.08
CA GLN A 24 -2.50 28.73 -31.42
C GLN A 24 -2.26 28.46 -29.94
N SER A 25 -1.15 28.97 -29.38
CA SER A 25 -0.91 28.90 -27.94
C SER A 25 -1.97 29.72 -27.20
N ALA A 26 -3.13 29.12 -26.99
CA ALA A 26 -4.11 29.62 -26.05
C ALA A 26 -3.40 29.66 -24.70
N GLY A 27 -3.34 30.86 -24.09
CA GLY A 27 -2.97 30.95 -22.69
C GLY A 27 -3.86 30.01 -21.88
N CYS A 28 -3.38 29.55 -20.72
CA CYS A 28 -4.19 28.64 -19.91
C CYS A 28 -5.56 29.26 -19.60
N PRO A 29 -6.63 28.46 -19.68
CA PRO A 29 -7.98 28.96 -19.45
C PRO A 29 -8.04 29.61 -18.07
N ASN A 30 -8.55 30.85 -18.03
CA ASN A 30 -8.66 31.69 -16.84
C ASN A 30 -7.37 31.78 -15.97
N LYS A 31 -6.19 31.60 -16.57
CA LYS A 31 -4.89 31.53 -15.86
C LYS A 31 -4.90 30.50 -14.72
N CYS A 32 -5.59 29.38 -14.94
CA CYS A 32 -5.81 28.33 -13.95
C CYS A 32 -6.42 28.83 -12.63
N TYR A 33 -7.14 29.96 -12.66
CA TYR A 33 -7.62 30.69 -11.47
C TYR A 33 -6.54 30.95 -10.40
N ARG A 34 -5.26 30.89 -10.76
CA ARG A 34 -4.10 30.84 -9.83
C ARG A 34 -4.14 29.67 -8.83
N GLN A 35 -4.96 28.67 -9.09
CA GLN A 35 -5.10 27.42 -8.33
C GLN A 35 -4.44 26.24 -9.06
N GLY A 36 -3.47 26.51 -9.94
CA GLY A 36 -2.72 25.49 -10.66
C GLY A 36 -1.54 26.05 -11.43
N ALA A 37 -0.67 25.17 -11.90
CA ALA A 37 0.45 25.50 -12.78
C ALA A 37 0.01 25.44 -14.25
N CYS A 38 0.27 26.51 -14.99
CA CYS A 38 -0.02 26.59 -16.42
C CYS A 38 1.15 26.05 -17.24
N THR A 39 0.94 24.99 -18.02
CA THR A 39 1.95 24.45 -18.94
C THR A 39 1.35 24.24 -20.32
N ARG A 40 1.82 25.00 -21.32
CA ARG A 40 1.40 24.89 -22.73
C ARG A 40 -0.13 24.93 -22.94
N GLY A 41 -0.81 25.83 -22.23
CA GLY A 41 -2.27 26.01 -22.35
C GLY A 41 -3.11 25.04 -21.52
N VAL A 42 -2.49 24.14 -20.76
CA VAL A 42 -3.15 23.18 -19.87
C VAL A 42 -2.87 23.52 -18.41
N CYS A 43 -3.90 23.47 -17.58
CA CYS A 43 -3.79 23.68 -16.14
C CYS A 43 -3.53 22.39 -15.38
N SER A 44 -2.50 22.40 -14.54
CA SER A 44 -2.23 21.35 -13.55
C SER A 44 -2.62 21.87 -12.16
N CYS A 45 -3.81 21.52 -11.68
CA CYS A 45 -4.38 22.09 -10.46
C CYS A 45 -3.62 21.70 -9.19
N TYR A 46 -3.56 22.63 -8.22
CA TYR A 46 -3.10 22.37 -6.87
C TYR A 46 -4.11 21.49 -6.12
N ARG A 47 -3.67 20.82 -5.05
CA ARG A 47 -4.52 19.94 -4.24
C ARG A 47 -5.77 20.70 -3.78
N GLY A 48 -6.93 20.07 -3.91
CA GLY A 48 -8.23 20.67 -3.55
C GLY A 48 -8.91 21.42 -4.69
N PHE A 49 -8.31 21.50 -5.88
CA PHE A 49 -8.90 22.14 -7.05
C PHE A 49 -8.95 21.20 -8.26
N ALA A 50 -9.98 21.34 -9.07
CA ALA A 50 -10.21 20.54 -10.27
C ALA A 50 -10.84 21.37 -11.39
N GLY A 51 -10.93 20.76 -12.57
CA GLY A 51 -11.48 21.37 -13.77
C GLY A 51 -10.42 21.85 -14.76
N PRO A 52 -10.82 22.19 -16.00
CA PRO A 52 -9.92 22.58 -17.07
C PRO A 52 -9.11 23.86 -16.76
N ASP A 53 -9.60 24.69 -15.83
CA ASP A 53 -8.99 25.92 -15.34
C ASP A 53 -8.87 25.98 -13.81
N CYS A 54 -9.05 24.86 -13.11
CA CYS A 54 -8.98 24.78 -11.64
C CYS A 54 -10.03 25.63 -10.88
N VAL A 55 -11.18 25.91 -11.51
CA VAL A 55 -12.26 26.68 -10.87
C VAL A 55 -13.03 25.89 -9.80
N PHE A 56 -13.07 24.57 -9.92
CA PHE A 56 -13.81 23.75 -8.97
C PHE A 56 -12.96 23.53 -7.74
N GLU A 57 -13.27 24.24 -6.66
CA GLU A 57 -12.84 23.81 -5.34
C GLU A 57 -13.53 22.48 -5.06
N LEU A 58 -12.73 21.42 -4.97
CA LEU A 58 -13.19 20.16 -4.44
C LEU A 58 -13.50 20.47 -2.98
N GLU A 59 -14.78 20.59 -2.64
CA GLU A 59 -15.22 20.92 -1.30
C GLU A 59 -14.43 20.07 -0.31
N HIS A 60 -13.56 20.76 0.42
CA HIS A 60 -13.05 20.25 1.66
C HIS A 60 -14.26 20.21 2.61
N GLU A 61 -15.06 19.15 2.53
CA GLU A 61 -15.13 18.38 3.76
C GLU A 61 -13.67 18.00 4.03
N ALA A 62 -12.96 18.91 4.74
CA ALA A 62 -11.89 18.49 5.60
C ALA A 62 -12.47 17.23 6.24
N PRO A 63 -11.85 16.05 6.07
CA PRO A 63 -12.37 14.90 6.78
C PRO A 63 -12.40 15.40 8.22
N GLY A 64 -13.61 15.69 8.72
CA GLY A 64 -13.81 16.00 10.11
C GLY A 64 -13.04 14.89 10.77
N ARG A 65 -12.03 15.27 11.57
CA ARG A 65 -10.99 14.39 12.14
C ARG A 65 -11.49 12.96 12.00
N PRO A 66 -10.87 12.10 11.14
CA PRO A 66 -11.47 10.83 10.71
C PRO A 66 -12.22 10.27 11.89
N PRO A 67 -13.45 9.74 11.76
CA PRO A 67 -14.13 9.17 12.90
C PRO A 67 -13.36 7.91 13.33
N TYR A 68 -12.11 8.01 13.78
CA TYR A 68 -11.89 8.04 15.21
C TYR A 68 -13.10 8.72 15.89
N THR A 69 -14.21 7.97 15.98
CA THR A 69 -14.59 7.56 17.31
C THR A 69 -13.26 7.37 18.04
N THR A 70 -12.90 8.36 18.87
CA THR A 70 -12.26 7.99 20.12
C THR A 70 -13.01 6.73 20.51
N LEU A 71 -12.39 5.56 20.39
CA LEU A 71 -12.93 4.38 21.02
C LEU A 71 -12.98 4.83 22.46
N VAL A 72 -14.16 5.32 22.86
CA VAL A 72 -14.48 5.57 24.25
C VAL A 72 -14.23 4.20 24.84
N GLU A 73 -13.27 4.09 25.76
CA GLU A 73 -12.95 2.83 26.42
C GLU A 73 -14.26 2.10 26.75
N GLY A 74 -14.52 0.98 26.06
CA GLY A 74 -15.76 0.22 26.22
C GLY A 74 -16.79 0.23 25.08
N GLN A 75 -16.60 0.95 23.96
CA GLN A 75 -17.45 0.76 22.76
C GLN A 75 -16.82 -0.25 21.79
N GLU A 76 -17.53 -1.36 21.57
CA GLU A 76 -17.15 -2.38 20.58
C GLU A 76 -17.23 -1.81 19.16
N ALA A 77 -16.24 -2.15 18.32
CA ALA A 77 -16.21 -1.75 16.92
C ALA A 77 -17.49 -2.22 16.19
N PRO A 78 -18.05 -1.42 15.27
CA PRO A 78 -19.25 -1.79 14.55
C PRO A 78 -18.95 -3.02 13.68
N ASN A 79 -19.56 -4.16 14.04
CA ASN A 79 -19.41 -5.48 13.42
C ASN A 79 -17.97 -6.03 13.26
N LYS A 80 -17.82 -7.32 13.60
CA LYS A 80 -16.58 -8.07 13.40
C LYS A 80 -16.26 -8.22 11.90
N MET A 81 -15.31 -7.44 11.40
CA MET A 81 -14.79 -7.55 10.04
C MET A 81 -13.90 -8.78 9.82
N ARG A 82 -13.88 -9.28 8.57
CA ARG A 82 -12.92 -10.25 8.02
C ARG A 82 -11.78 -9.50 7.35
N ILE A 83 -10.59 -9.57 7.92
CA ILE A 83 -9.43 -8.83 7.49
C ILE A 83 -8.31 -9.79 7.12
N ALA A 84 -7.84 -9.74 5.88
CA ALA A 84 -6.61 -10.39 5.47
C ALA A 84 -5.47 -9.38 5.63
N VAL A 85 -4.41 -9.75 6.34
CA VAL A 85 -3.15 -8.99 6.37
C VAL A 85 -2.15 -9.75 5.52
N ALA A 86 -1.81 -9.21 4.35
CA ALA A 86 -0.81 -9.79 3.45
C ALA A 86 0.55 -9.16 3.72
N SER A 87 1.58 -9.97 3.89
CA SER A 87 2.95 -9.53 4.17
C SER A 87 3.95 -10.43 3.43
N ALA A 88 5.10 -9.88 3.07
CA ALA A 88 6.24 -10.65 2.59
C ALA A 88 7.38 -10.65 3.61
N GLN A 89 8.20 -11.70 3.59
CA GLN A 89 9.41 -11.78 4.42
C GLN A 89 10.40 -10.68 4.04
N ILE A 90 10.99 -10.00 5.02
CA ILE A 90 12.05 -9.04 4.78
C ILE A 90 13.26 -9.76 4.19
N LEU A 91 13.80 -9.26 3.08
CA LEU A 91 15.01 -9.82 2.48
C LEU A 91 16.18 -9.74 3.48
N GLY A 92 16.77 -10.89 3.79
CA GLY A 92 17.90 -11.00 4.72
C GLY A 92 17.52 -11.26 6.17
N SER A 93 16.23 -11.26 6.52
CA SER A 93 15.79 -11.76 7.82
C SER A 93 15.89 -13.29 7.87
N THR A 94 16.17 -13.82 9.05
CA THR A 94 16.35 -15.24 9.32
C THR A 94 15.31 -15.73 10.34
N PHE A 95 15.17 -17.05 10.46
CA PHE A 95 14.29 -17.68 11.45
C PHE A 95 14.74 -17.50 12.91
N HIS A 96 15.92 -16.91 13.13
CA HIS A 96 16.41 -16.57 14.46
C HIS A 96 16.02 -15.16 14.89
N ASP A 97 15.54 -14.33 13.96
CA ASP A 97 15.04 -13.00 14.28
C ASP A 97 13.64 -13.09 14.91
N ASP A 98 13.27 -12.04 15.64
CA ASP A 98 11.93 -11.94 16.21
C ASP A 98 10.86 -12.05 15.11
N LEU A 99 9.74 -12.71 15.44
CA LEU A 99 8.68 -12.97 14.45
C LEU A 99 8.10 -11.68 13.86
N ASP A 100 8.03 -10.60 14.64
CA ASP A 100 7.59 -9.27 14.18
C ASP A 100 8.59 -8.60 13.21
N VAL A 101 9.86 -9.02 13.21
CA VAL A 101 10.87 -8.61 12.23
C VAL A 101 10.74 -9.44 10.96
N VAL A 102 10.57 -10.76 11.10
CA VAL A 102 10.43 -11.67 9.96
C VAL A 102 9.14 -11.42 9.20
N ILE A 103 8.05 -11.09 9.91
CA ILE A 103 6.73 -10.84 9.37
C ILE A 103 6.32 -9.39 9.68
N PRO A 104 6.67 -8.41 8.82
CA PRO A 104 6.35 -7.00 9.04
C PRO A 104 4.88 -6.72 9.39
N GLY A 105 3.95 -7.42 8.73
CA GLY A 105 2.52 -7.28 8.97
C GLY A 105 2.00 -7.85 10.29
N LEU A 106 2.81 -8.58 11.07
CA LEU A 106 2.33 -9.30 12.25
C LEU A 106 1.83 -8.37 13.36
N THR A 107 2.53 -7.27 13.61
CA THR A 107 2.09 -6.31 14.65
C THR A 107 0.73 -5.70 14.32
N VAL A 108 0.47 -5.42 13.03
CA VAL A 108 -0.86 -4.99 12.56
C VAL A 108 -1.90 -6.09 12.79
N ALA A 109 -1.59 -7.33 12.39
CA ALA A 109 -2.49 -8.47 12.57
C ALA A 109 -2.88 -8.68 14.04
N ARG A 110 -1.92 -8.59 14.97
CA ARG A 110 -2.13 -8.71 16.42
C ARG A 110 -3.04 -7.62 16.97
N GLN A 111 -2.87 -6.37 16.55
CA GLN A 111 -3.75 -5.29 16.99
C GLN A 111 -5.19 -5.45 16.46
N LEU A 112 -5.35 -5.91 15.22
CA LEU A 112 -6.67 -6.18 14.66
C LEU A 112 -7.34 -7.39 15.34
N ALA A 113 -6.58 -8.43 15.68
CA ALA A 113 -7.09 -9.58 16.41
C ALA A 113 -7.49 -9.21 17.84
N ALA A 114 -6.71 -8.34 18.52
CA ALA A 114 -7.05 -7.80 19.84
C ALA A 114 -8.35 -6.97 19.84
N GLN A 115 -8.70 -6.35 18.71
CA GLN A 115 -9.98 -5.68 18.48
C GLN A 115 -11.12 -6.65 18.13
N LYS A 116 -10.89 -7.97 18.28
CA LYS A 116 -11.83 -9.05 18.01
C LYS A 116 -12.25 -9.18 16.55
N HIS A 117 -11.45 -8.75 15.57
CA HIS A 117 -11.70 -9.02 14.14
C HIS A 117 -11.41 -10.48 13.76
N HIS A 118 -11.93 -10.97 12.63
CA HIS A 118 -11.47 -12.21 12.03
C HIS A 118 -10.22 -11.90 11.20
N VAL A 119 -9.04 -12.31 11.67
CA VAL A 119 -7.77 -11.96 11.03
C VAL A 119 -7.13 -13.18 10.40
N THR A 120 -6.83 -13.08 9.11
CA THR A 120 -5.98 -14.03 8.40
C THR A 120 -4.68 -13.35 8.01
N LEU A 121 -3.54 -13.85 8.47
CA LEU A 121 -2.22 -13.36 8.10
C LEU A 121 -1.69 -14.20 6.95
N ILE A 122 -1.62 -13.63 5.75
CA ILE A 122 -1.05 -14.26 4.55
C ILE A 122 0.42 -13.86 4.48
N PHE A 123 1.31 -14.82 4.72
CA PHE A 123 2.74 -14.58 4.78
C PHE A 123 3.46 -15.24 3.60
N ASN A 124 4.05 -14.43 2.73
CA ASN A 124 4.90 -14.87 1.63
C ASN A 124 6.33 -15.03 2.12
N MET A 125 6.77 -16.28 2.21
CA MET A 125 8.05 -16.68 2.78
C MET A 125 9.01 -17.10 1.67
N HIS A 126 10.24 -16.57 1.67
CA HIS A 126 11.24 -16.90 0.65
C HIS A 126 12.01 -18.19 0.97
N GLU A 127 12.16 -18.55 2.25
CA GLU A 127 13.00 -19.69 2.66
C GLU A 127 12.19 -20.95 3.04
N GLN A 128 12.60 -22.10 2.51
CA GLN A 128 11.78 -23.33 2.54
C GLN A 128 12.02 -24.27 3.74
N ARG A 129 12.98 -24.00 4.63
CA ARG A 129 13.70 -25.10 5.29
C ARG A 129 13.09 -25.71 6.56
N ASP A 130 12.22 -25.02 7.31
CA ASP A 130 11.77 -25.55 8.61
C ASP A 130 10.24 -25.77 8.68
N MET A 131 9.80 -27.00 8.42
CA MET A 131 8.38 -27.39 8.48
C MET A 131 7.83 -27.37 9.91
N GLU A 132 8.65 -27.70 10.91
CA GLU A 132 8.20 -27.78 12.31
C GLU A 132 8.05 -26.38 12.89
N LEU A 133 8.99 -25.47 12.59
CA LEU A 133 8.86 -24.06 12.98
C LEU A 133 7.59 -23.42 12.41
N ARG A 134 7.22 -23.74 11.17
CA ARG A 134 5.97 -23.26 10.57
C ARG A 134 4.73 -23.74 11.33
N LYS A 135 4.70 -25.01 11.74
CA LYS A 135 3.58 -25.55 12.54
C LYS A 135 3.51 -24.87 13.90
N VAL A 136 4.66 -24.62 14.54
CA VAL A 136 4.74 -23.88 15.80
C VAL A 136 4.17 -22.48 15.62
N TRP A 137 4.58 -21.73 14.59
CA TRP A 137 4.04 -20.40 14.31
C TRP A 137 2.53 -20.41 14.06
N GLN A 138 2.03 -21.38 13.30
CA GLN A 138 0.59 -21.52 13.08
C GLN A 138 -0.17 -21.79 14.38
N ALA A 139 0.34 -22.65 15.26
CA ALA A 139 -0.26 -22.92 16.56
C ALA A 139 -0.25 -21.67 17.45
N THR A 140 0.90 -21.00 17.58
CA THR A 140 1.04 -19.78 18.39
C THR A 140 0.11 -18.67 17.91
N LEU A 141 0.07 -18.39 16.60
CA LEU A 141 -0.78 -17.33 16.07
C LEU A 141 -2.27 -17.69 16.14
N MET A 142 -2.63 -18.97 16.03
CA MET A 142 -4.00 -19.42 16.23
C MET A 142 -4.47 -19.17 17.67
N GLU A 143 -3.61 -19.39 18.67
CA GLU A 143 -3.90 -19.05 20.08
C GLU A 143 -4.10 -17.54 20.28
N GLU A 144 -3.41 -16.71 19.49
CA GLU A 144 -3.60 -15.26 19.43
C GLU A 144 -4.83 -14.81 18.62
N GLY A 145 -5.61 -15.75 18.06
CA GLY A 145 -6.80 -15.46 17.25
C GLY A 145 -6.51 -15.06 15.81
N ILE A 146 -5.32 -15.39 15.29
CA ILE A 146 -4.85 -15.09 13.94
C ILE A 146 -4.68 -16.39 13.15
N GLN A 147 -5.39 -16.51 12.02
CA GLN A 147 -5.17 -17.61 11.09
C GLN A 147 -3.93 -17.33 10.24
N LEU A 148 -2.83 -18.06 10.46
CA LEU A 148 -1.62 -17.92 9.64
C LEU A 148 -1.68 -18.82 8.38
N GLN A 149 -1.71 -18.17 7.22
CA GLN A 149 -1.49 -18.81 5.92
C GLN A 149 -0.08 -18.50 5.45
N ILE A 150 0.73 -19.53 5.20
CA ILE A 150 2.08 -19.37 4.65
C ILE A 150 2.07 -19.75 3.18
N ILE A 151 2.59 -18.88 2.33
CA ILE A 151 2.87 -19.14 0.92
C ILE A 151 4.40 -19.18 0.78
N TYR A 152 4.95 -20.33 0.41
CA TYR A 152 6.40 -20.58 0.44
C TYR A 152 6.94 -21.26 -0.81
N TYR A 153 6.08 -21.41 -1.81
CA TYR A 153 6.44 -21.93 -3.11
C TYR A 153 5.77 -21.06 -4.16
N THR A 154 6.48 -20.86 -5.25
CA THR A 154 5.89 -20.33 -6.47
C THR A 154 6.26 -21.24 -7.62
N ASN A 155 5.29 -21.59 -8.45
CA ASN A 155 5.55 -22.34 -9.70
C ASN A 155 5.97 -21.39 -10.84
N HIS A 156 6.17 -20.10 -10.55
CA HIS A 156 6.47 -19.05 -11.50
C HIS A 156 7.97 -18.72 -11.53
N TYR A 157 8.82 -19.74 -11.73
CA TYR A 157 10.28 -19.60 -11.77
C TYR A 157 10.80 -18.68 -12.90
N TYR A 158 9.94 -18.33 -13.84
CA TYR A 158 10.19 -17.40 -14.93
C TYR A 158 9.80 -15.95 -14.61
N LEU A 159 9.19 -15.69 -13.45
CA LEU A 159 8.84 -14.36 -12.96
C LEU A 159 9.81 -13.90 -11.86
N PRO A 160 10.08 -12.60 -11.74
CA PRO A 160 10.76 -12.04 -10.58
C PRO A 160 10.01 -12.37 -9.29
N SER A 161 10.79 -12.64 -8.22
CA SER A 161 10.30 -13.16 -6.94
C SER A 161 9.09 -12.41 -6.37
N ASN A 162 9.12 -11.08 -6.34
CA ASN A 162 8.04 -10.27 -5.76
C ASN A 162 6.78 -10.27 -6.62
N LEU A 163 6.93 -10.27 -7.95
CA LEU A 163 5.78 -10.38 -8.86
C LEU A 163 5.12 -11.75 -8.71
N ALA A 164 5.93 -12.81 -8.61
CA ALA A 164 5.44 -14.15 -8.33
C ALA A 164 4.66 -14.20 -7.01
N GLN A 165 5.21 -13.65 -5.91
CA GLN A 165 4.50 -13.58 -4.61
C GLN A 165 3.22 -12.74 -4.66
N SER A 166 3.23 -11.64 -5.40
CA SER A 166 2.02 -10.83 -5.64
C SER A 166 0.94 -11.67 -6.32
N PHE A 167 1.32 -12.47 -7.32
CA PHE A 167 0.42 -13.39 -7.98
C PHE A 167 -0.07 -14.50 -7.03
N GLU A 168 0.80 -15.16 -6.27
CA GLU A 168 0.38 -16.23 -5.35
C GLU A 168 -0.57 -15.70 -4.26
N THR A 169 -0.36 -14.48 -3.78
CA THR A 169 -1.27 -13.83 -2.83
C THR A 169 -2.65 -13.60 -3.44
N TYR A 170 -2.70 -13.09 -4.68
CA TYR A 170 -3.95 -12.97 -5.42
C TYR A 170 -4.63 -14.33 -5.67
N ALA A 171 -3.87 -15.33 -6.11
CA ALA A 171 -4.38 -16.67 -6.39
C ALA A 171 -5.02 -17.27 -5.15
N TRP A 172 -4.36 -17.16 -3.99
CA TRP A 172 -4.92 -17.60 -2.72
C TRP A 172 -6.22 -16.88 -2.34
N LEU A 173 -6.30 -15.55 -2.53
CA LEU A 173 -7.51 -14.78 -2.27
C LEU A 173 -8.67 -15.19 -3.19
N SER A 174 -8.39 -15.46 -4.46
CA SER A 174 -9.38 -15.94 -5.42
C SER A 174 -9.83 -17.37 -5.08
N ASP A 175 -8.90 -18.27 -4.79
CA ASP A 175 -9.18 -19.66 -4.41
C ASP A 175 -9.99 -19.74 -3.13
N TRP A 176 -9.74 -18.85 -2.16
CA TRP A 176 -10.53 -18.73 -0.94
C TRP A 176 -12.02 -18.54 -1.24
N VAL A 177 -12.36 -17.62 -2.15
CA VAL A 177 -13.75 -17.36 -2.53
C VAL A 177 -14.33 -18.47 -3.41
N GLN A 178 -13.52 -19.03 -4.31
CA GLN A 178 -13.92 -20.17 -5.14
C GLN A 178 -14.21 -21.43 -4.30
N ALA A 179 -13.54 -21.59 -3.16
CA ALA A 179 -13.82 -22.63 -2.18
C ALA A 179 -15.14 -22.39 -1.39
N GLY A 180 -15.90 -21.33 -1.72
CA GLY A 180 -17.19 -21.02 -1.11
C GLY A 180 -17.11 -20.13 0.13
N ASN A 181 -15.93 -19.64 0.48
CA ASN A 181 -15.79 -18.70 1.59
C ASN A 181 -16.27 -17.30 1.19
N LYS A 182 -16.74 -16.53 2.17
CA LYS A 182 -17.07 -15.12 1.95
C LYS A 182 -15.78 -14.32 1.64
N PRO A 183 -15.85 -13.35 0.72
CA PRO A 183 -14.79 -12.38 0.53
C PRO A 183 -14.38 -11.68 1.83
N TYR A 184 -13.12 -11.26 1.89
CA TYR A 184 -12.63 -10.38 2.94
C TYR A 184 -13.29 -9.01 2.81
N ASP A 185 -13.59 -8.39 3.94
CA ASP A 185 -14.08 -7.01 3.96
C ASP A 185 -12.91 -6.05 3.66
N ILE A 186 -11.71 -6.39 4.17
CA ILE A 186 -10.47 -5.65 3.96
C ILE A 186 -9.33 -6.62 3.63
N VAL A 187 -8.52 -6.29 2.62
CA VAL A 187 -7.16 -6.82 2.48
C VAL A 187 -6.16 -5.70 2.75
N PHE A 188 -5.40 -5.85 3.83
CA PHE A 188 -4.33 -4.95 4.23
C PHE A 188 -2.99 -5.52 3.78
N PHE A 189 -2.37 -4.89 2.79
CA PHE A 189 -1.02 -5.22 2.37
C PHE A 189 -0.02 -4.43 3.20
N HIS A 190 0.65 -5.14 4.10
CA HIS A 190 1.82 -4.61 4.77
C HIS A 190 3.03 -4.74 3.86
N ASP A 191 3.94 -3.77 3.95
CA ASP A 191 5.09 -3.57 3.08
C ASP A 191 5.65 -4.86 2.46
N GLY A 192 5.87 -4.82 1.14
CA GLY A 192 6.22 -6.00 0.35
C GLY A 192 6.66 -5.66 -1.07
N HIS A 193 7.06 -4.40 -1.29
CA HIS A 193 7.63 -3.93 -2.55
C HIS A 193 6.87 -4.42 -3.80
N GLY A 194 5.57 -4.08 -3.88
CA GLY A 194 4.71 -4.49 -4.99
C GLY A 194 3.87 -5.75 -4.76
N LEU A 195 3.91 -6.35 -3.56
CA LEU A 195 2.99 -7.41 -3.15
C LEU A 195 1.50 -7.14 -3.49
N PRO A 196 0.94 -5.92 -3.35
CA PRO A 196 -0.45 -5.66 -3.69
C PRO A 196 -0.79 -5.72 -5.18
N TYR A 197 0.22 -5.64 -6.07
CA TYR A 197 0.03 -5.26 -7.47
C TYR A 197 -0.99 -6.11 -8.22
N ILE A 198 -0.86 -7.43 -8.18
CA ILE A 198 -1.77 -8.33 -8.93
C ILE A 198 -3.18 -8.31 -8.34
N SER A 199 -3.33 -8.31 -7.01
CA SER A 199 -4.65 -8.20 -6.39
C SER A 199 -5.34 -6.88 -6.74
N ALA A 200 -4.60 -5.78 -6.74
CA ALA A 200 -5.10 -4.47 -7.14
C ALA A 200 -5.52 -4.44 -8.61
N LEU A 201 -4.67 -4.96 -9.49
CA LEU A 201 -4.94 -5.04 -10.92
C LEU A 201 -6.19 -5.88 -11.20
N ALA A 202 -6.32 -7.04 -10.54
CA ALA A 202 -7.48 -7.91 -10.67
C ALA A 202 -8.78 -7.24 -10.21
N LYS A 203 -8.73 -6.47 -9.11
CA LYS A 203 -9.88 -5.67 -8.65
C LYS A 203 -10.30 -4.64 -9.70
N HIS A 204 -9.36 -3.88 -10.26
CA HIS A 204 -9.64 -2.85 -11.28
C HIS A 204 -10.12 -3.44 -12.61
N GLN A 205 -9.81 -4.70 -12.90
CA GLN A 205 -10.33 -5.43 -14.06
C GLN A 205 -11.70 -6.08 -13.79
N ASP A 206 -12.27 -5.93 -12.59
CA ASP A 206 -13.54 -6.53 -12.17
C ASP A 206 -13.59 -8.03 -12.48
N ILE A 207 -12.48 -8.75 -12.21
CA ILE A 207 -12.40 -10.19 -12.46
C ILE A 207 -13.45 -10.90 -11.59
N PRO A 208 -14.49 -11.56 -12.17
CA PRO A 208 -15.66 -12.01 -11.40
C PRO A 208 -15.35 -13.02 -10.29
N VAL A 209 -14.31 -13.82 -10.47
CA VAL A 209 -13.89 -14.88 -9.51
C VAL A 209 -12.82 -14.41 -8.52
N SER A 210 -12.39 -13.16 -8.60
CA SER A 210 -11.33 -12.64 -7.72
C SER A 210 -11.78 -12.49 -6.27
N GLY A 211 -13.08 -12.25 -6.05
CA GLY A 211 -13.61 -11.89 -4.74
C GLY A 211 -13.21 -10.50 -4.25
N LEU A 212 -12.61 -9.64 -5.10
CA LEU A 212 -12.04 -8.36 -4.68
C LEU A 212 -12.89 -7.13 -5.01
N ARG A 213 -13.98 -7.31 -5.77
CA ARG A 213 -14.85 -6.21 -6.25
C ARG A 213 -15.29 -5.29 -5.11
N ASP A 214 -15.80 -5.89 -4.03
CA ASP A 214 -16.33 -5.17 -2.85
C ASP A 214 -15.36 -5.17 -1.66
N THR A 215 -14.15 -5.70 -1.82
CA THR A 215 -13.12 -5.73 -0.77
C THR A 215 -12.32 -4.43 -0.77
N LEU A 216 -12.15 -3.80 0.39
CA LEU A 216 -11.27 -2.65 0.53
C LEU A 216 -9.80 -3.08 0.52
N LEU A 217 -9.02 -2.52 -0.40
CA LEU A 217 -7.58 -2.74 -0.50
C LEU A 217 -6.84 -1.56 0.13
N VAL A 218 -6.12 -1.87 1.20
CA VAL A 218 -5.29 -0.91 1.93
C VAL A 218 -3.85 -1.36 1.80
N MET A 219 -2.93 -0.47 1.47
CA MET A 219 -1.51 -0.76 1.59
C MET A 219 -0.84 0.18 2.59
N SER A 220 0.18 -0.30 3.29
CA SER A 220 1.14 0.56 3.97
C SER A 220 2.45 0.60 3.21
N SER A 221 3.00 1.80 3.00
CA SER A 221 4.34 2.00 2.48
C SER A 221 5.25 2.46 3.62
N GLN A 222 6.16 1.58 4.06
CA GLN A 222 7.07 1.88 5.15
C GLN A 222 8.45 2.28 4.63
N LEU A 223 9.02 1.49 3.72
CA LEU A 223 10.33 1.70 3.15
C LEU A 223 10.29 1.43 1.64
N PRO A 224 9.84 2.39 0.80
CA PRO A 224 9.84 2.22 -0.66
C PRO A 224 11.18 1.70 -1.18
N LEU A 225 11.16 0.71 -2.07
CA LEU A 225 12.37 0.01 -2.52
C LEU A 225 13.44 0.98 -3.04
N LEU A 226 13.04 1.95 -3.87
CA LEU A 226 13.97 2.93 -4.42
C LEU A 226 14.58 3.82 -3.33
N TRP A 227 13.86 4.12 -2.25
CA TRP A 227 14.44 4.81 -1.11
C TRP A 227 15.51 3.94 -0.43
N LEU A 228 15.18 2.67 -0.15
CA LEU A 228 16.07 1.73 0.50
C LEU A 228 17.37 1.55 -0.30
N THR A 229 17.23 1.38 -1.61
CA THR A 229 18.36 1.15 -2.52
C THR A 229 19.17 2.40 -2.83
N THR A 230 18.68 3.63 -2.63
CA THR A 230 19.45 4.87 -2.95
C THR A 230 19.87 5.69 -1.75
N LYS A 231 19.00 5.82 -0.73
CA LYS A 231 19.21 6.63 0.47
C LYS A 231 19.43 5.78 1.71
N GLY A 232 18.88 4.56 1.75
CA GLY A 232 19.13 3.56 2.78
C GLY A 232 20.54 2.93 2.74
N GLY A 233 21.46 3.47 1.94
CA GLY A 233 22.86 3.02 1.87
C GLY A 233 23.21 2.15 0.66
N GLY A 234 22.27 1.87 -0.24
CA GLY A 234 22.55 1.20 -1.51
C GLY A 234 23.02 2.15 -2.63
N PRO A 235 23.55 1.61 -3.75
CA PRO A 235 24.00 2.40 -4.91
C PRO A 235 22.90 2.68 -5.94
N GLY A 236 21.63 2.42 -5.61
CA GLY A 236 20.47 2.44 -6.51
C GLY A 236 20.05 1.05 -6.97
N LEU A 237 19.07 1.02 -7.88
CA LEU A 237 18.56 -0.21 -8.49
C LEU A 237 19.65 -0.86 -9.37
N LYS A 238 19.92 -2.15 -9.17
CA LYS A 238 21.08 -2.85 -9.76
C LYS A 238 20.74 -3.83 -10.87
N ASN A 239 19.49 -4.30 -10.94
CA ASN A 239 19.07 -5.35 -11.84
C ASN A 239 17.63 -5.11 -12.34
N VAL A 240 17.22 -5.90 -13.32
CA VAL A 240 15.89 -5.81 -13.95
C VAL A 240 14.79 -6.07 -12.92
N ASP A 241 15.01 -7.01 -12.00
CA ASP A 241 14.05 -7.35 -10.96
C ASP A 241 13.77 -6.15 -10.05
N GLU A 242 14.80 -5.47 -9.55
CA GLU A 242 14.65 -4.26 -8.73
C GLU A 242 13.95 -3.11 -9.47
N LEU A 243 14.18 -2.98 -10.79
CA LEU A 243 13.48 -2.01 -11.62
C LEU A 243 11.99 -2.36 -11.76
N GLU A 244 11.68 -3.63 -11.98
CA GLU A 244 10.30 -4.13 -12.04
C GLU A 244 9.59 -3.97 -10.69
N ILE A 245 10.25 -4.36 -9.60
CA ILE A 245 9.74 -4.22 -8.22
C ILE A 245 9.40 -2.76 -7.93
N ASN A 246 10.31 -1.83 -8.26
CA ASN A 246 10.04 -0.40 -8.12
C ASN A 246 8.82 0.05 -8.94
N PHE A 247 8.63 -0.48 -10.14
CA PHE A 247 7.46 -0.19 -10.97
C PHE A 247 6.17 -0.74 -10.35
N ILE A 248 6.14 -2.01 -9.94
CA ILE A 248 4.93 -2.61 -9.37
C ILE A 248 4.59 -2.06 -7.98
N GLU A 249 5.57 -1.61 -7.20
CA GLU A 249 5.37 -0.89 -5.94
C GLU A 249 4.66 0.46 -6.18
N HIS A 250 5.13 1.21 -7.19
CA HIS A 250 4.54 2.49 -7.60
C HIS A 250 3.12 2.33 -8.14
N GLU A 251 2.90 1.33 -8.99
CA GLU A 251 1.58 1.03 -9.55
C GLU A 251 0.62 0.43 -8.52
N SER A 252 1.12 -0.33 -7.53
CA SER A 252 0.32 -0.77 -6.39
C SER A 252 -0.31 0.43 -5.69
N ALA A 253 0.49 1.44 -5.36
CA ALA A 253 0.00 2.63 -4.68
C ALA A 253 -1.08 3.38 -5.46
N ARG A 254 -1.00 3.37 -6.80
CA ARG A 254 -2.03 3.96 -7.68
C ARG A 254 -3.35 3.19 -7.69
N LEU A 255 -3.29 1.88 -7.54
CA LEU A 255 -4.45 1.00 -7.68
C LEU A 255 -5.17 0.74 -6.35
N MET A 256 -4.57 1.06 -5.20
CA MET A 256 -5.19 0.89 -3.88
C MET A 256 -6.37 1.84 -3.63
N ASP A 257 -7.31 1.40 -2.80
CA ASP A 257 -8.38 2.27 -2.29
C ASP A 257 -7.84 3.22 -1.21
N HIS A 258 -6.86 2.77 -0.42
CA HIS A 258 -6.21 3.54 0.63
C HIS A 258 -4.71 3.24 0.70
N VAL A 259 -3.90 4.27 0.91
CA VAL A 259 -2.46 4.16 1.15
C VAL A 259 -2.12 4.74 2.52
N ILE A 260 -1.31 4.05 3.29
CA ILE A 260 -0.77 4.52 4.57
C ILE A 260 0.72 4.76 4.40
N ALA A 261 1.15 6.01 4.41
CA ALA A 261 2.55 6.38 4.53
C ALA A 261 2.99 6.25 5.99
N SER A 262 4.11 5.57 6.24
CA SER A 262 4.62 5.36 7.60
C SER A 262 5.06 6.64 8.32
N SER A 263 5.33 7.71 7.57
CA SER A 263 5.74 9.00 8.13
C SER A 263 5.48 10.15 7.15
N PRO A 264 5.44 11.41 7.63
CA PRO A 264 5.33 12.58 6.77
C PRO A 264 6.50 12.68 5.77
N TYR A 265 7.65 12.12 6.15
CA TYR A 265 8.82 12.04 5.27
C TYR A 265 8.52 11.16 4.06
N PHE A 266 7.97 9.96 4.25
CA PHE A 266 7.67 9.04 3.15
C PHE A 266 6.49 9.52 2.32
N ASP A 267 5.48 10.13 2.93
CA ASP A 267 4.39 10.79 2.20
C ASP A 267 4.94 11.84 1.23
N LYS A 268 5.79 12.76 1.73
CA LYS A 268 6.45 13.76 0.88
C LYS A 268 7.35 13.11 -0.17
N TRP A 269 8.14 12.10 0.22
CA TRP A 269 9.11 11.45 -0.67
C TRP A 269 8.42 10.79 -1.87
N MET A 270 7.27 10.14 -1.66
CA MET A 270 6.45 9.54 -2.71
C MET A 270 5.89 10.62 -3.65
N HIS A 271 5.33 11.70 -3.10
CA HIS A 271 4.81 12.82 -3.89
C HIS A 271 5.90 13.50 -4.75
N ASP A 272 7.09 13.74 -4.18
CA ASP A 272 8.23 14.34 -4.89
C ASP A 272 8.72 13.48 -6.08
N ARG A 273 8.32 12.20 -6.12
CA ARG A 273 8.67 11.23 -7.16
C ARG A 273 7.48 10.84 -8.03
N ASN A 274 6.44 11.67 -8.06
CA ASN A 274 5.26 11.48 -8.90
C ASN A 274 4.55 10.15 -8.64
N TRP A 275 4.52 9.67 -7.40
CA TRP A 275 3.58 8.63 -7.00
C TRP A 275 2.15 9.13 -7.19
N LYS A 276 1.38 8.36 -7.97
CA LYS A 276 -0.05 8.59 -8.13
C LYS A 276 -0.71 7.95 -6.92
N LEU A 277 -0.91 8.74 -5.88
CA LEU A 277 -1.52 8.30 -4.64
C LEU A 277 -3.01 8.61 -4.65
N PRO A 278 -3.87 7.74 -4.09
CA PRO A 278 -5.28 8.06 -3.92
C PRO A 278 -5.42 9.23 -2.95
N TRP A 279 -6.49 10.03 -3.11
CA TRP A 279 -6.76 11.17 -2.23
C TRP A 279 -6.93 10.76 -0.76
N THR A 280 -7.29 9.50 -0.52
CA THR A 280 -7.39 8.80 0.76
C THR A 280 -6.05 8.24 1.27
N THR A 281 -4.95 8.96 1.02
CA THR A 281 -3.65 8.62 1.58
C THR A 281 -3.50 9.23 2.97
N PHE A 282 -3.14 8.40 3.94
CA PHE A 282 -2.97 8.79 5.33
C PHE A 282 -1.52 8.67 5.75
N THR A 283 -1.09 9.50 6.69
CA THR A 283 0.20 9.35 7.35
C THR A 283 -0.01 8.81 8.76
N LEU A 284 0.39 7.57 8.99
CA LEU A 284 0.28 6.91 10.29
C LEU A 284 1.58 6.17 10.60
N PRO A 285 2.18 6.38 11.79
CA PRO A 285 3.32 5.61 12.21
C PRO A 285 2.94 4.14 12.40
N GLN A 286 3.94 3.26 12.33
CA GLN A 286 3.72 1.85 12.57
C GLN A 286 3.20 1.60 13.99
N PRO A 287 2.29 0.63 14.15
CA PRO A 287 1.85 0.21 15.46
C PRO A 287 3.02 -0.36 16.27
N LEU A 288 3.06 -0.04 17.56
CA LEU A 288 3.99 -0.69 18.48
C LEU A 288 3.50 -2.09 18.86
N PRO A 289 4.41 -3.03 19.16
CA PRO A 289 4.05 -4.32 19.75
C PRO A 289 3.22 -4.13 21.02
N LEU A 290 2.24 -5.00 21.24
CA LEU A 290 1.30 -4.89 22.38
C LEU A 290 2.01 -4.87 23.74
N GLY A 291 3.10 -5.64 23.89
CA GLY A 291 3.91 -5.64 25.11
C GLY A 291 4.55 -4.28 25.42
N ASP A 292 4.98 -3.54 24.39
CA ASP A 292 5.57 -2.22 24.56
C ASP A 292 4.51 -1.17 24.84
N ILE A 293 3.32 -1.29 24.25
CA ILE A 293 2.17 -0.45 24.60
C ILE A 293 1.84 -0.60 26.09
N ALA A 294 1.74 -1.84 26.58
CA ALA A 294 1.44 -2.11 27.99
C ALA A 294 2.52 -1.54 28.93
N ARG A 295 3.81 -1.69 28.58
CA ARG A 295 4.92 -1.09 29.34
C ARG A 295 4.86 0.43 29.37
N LEU A 296 4.61 1.09 28.24
CA LEU A 296 4.51 2.55 28.14
C LEU A 296 3.30 3.10 28.90
N GLN A 297 2.17 2.38 28.87
CA GLN A 297 0.98 2.72 29.67
C GLN A 297 1.28 2.60 31.16
N ALA A 298 1.89 1.49 31.60
CA ALA A 298 2.29 1.31 33.00
C ALA A 298 3.28 2.39 33.48
N ALA A 299 4.24 2.78 32.64
CA ALA A 299 5.18 3.87 32.95
C ALA A 299 4.48 5.25 33.09
N ARG A 300 3.44 5.53 32.28
CA ARG A 300 2.63 6.76 32.42
C ARG A 300 1.82 6.78 33.72
N HIS A 301 1.31 5.64 34.16
CA HIS A 301 0.54 5.54 35.41
C HIS A 301 1.43 5.48 36.67
N GLY A 302 2.67 5.00 36.57
CA GLY A 302 3.65 4.99 37.67
C GLY A 302 4.30 6.36 37.98
N GLY A 303 4.07 7.38 37.16
CA GLY A 303 4.64 8.74 37.33
C GLY A 303 3.82 9.72 38.19
N ALA A 304 2.68 9.29 38.75
CA ALA A 304 1.90 10.12 39.65
C ALA A 304 2.56 10.21 41.04
N ARG A 305 3.27 11.32 41.28
CA ARG A 305 3.89 11.80 42.54
C ARG A 305 3.50 11.01 43.81
N GLY A 306 4.47 10.28 44.36
CA GLY A 306 4.47 9.98 45.80
C GLY A 306 4.60 11.27 46.62
N PRO A 307 4.06 11.33 47.85
CA PRO A 307 4.07 12.55 48.65
C PRO A 307 5.51 12.96 48.97
N LYS A 308 5.81 14.25 48.80
CA LYS A 308 7.07 14.84 49.27
C LYS A 308 7.17 14.58 50.78
N ALA A 309 8.11 13.74 51.19
CA ALA A 309 8.49 13.61 52.58
C ALA A 309 8.93 14.99 53.08
N GLY A 310 8.30 15.42 54.18
CA GLY A 310 8.53 16.69 54.84
C GLY A 310 9.97 16.85 55.30
N ALA A 311 10.42 18.09 55.25
CA ALA A 311 11.61 18.57 55.91
C ALA A 311 11.35 18.72 57.41
N GLU A 312 12.12 18.01 58.24
CA GLU A 312 12.50 18.31 59.62
C GLU A 312 13.83 17.58 59.80
N GLY A 313 14.90 18.08 60.43
CA GLY A 313 15.15 19.20 61.31
C GLY A 313 16.46 18.85 62.01
#